data_AF-A0A1C0VGA4-F1
#
_entry.id   AF-A0A1C0VGA4-F1
#
_cell.length_a   1.000
_cell.length_b   1.000
_cell.length_c   1.000
_cell.angle_alpha   90.00
_cell.angle_beta   90.00
_cell.angle_gamma   90.00
#
_symmetry.space_group_name_H-M   'P 1'
#
loop_
_entity.id
_entity.type
_entity.pdbx_description
1 polymer ?
#
loop_
_entity_poly.entity_id
_entity_poly.type
_entity_poly.pdbx_seq_one_letter_code
_entity_poly.pdbx_strand_id
1 'polypeptide(L)'
;MSDPSALTPAQSEAQPDRPSAAQSPATSARSNFLSAFASTFIAIFLAEFGDKTQVAVLLMAAESHQPWVVFLGATIALISTSLVGVLLGQLLARWVSIKTLETIVGAILLMVSVSLLWEAMVGG
;
A
#
# COMPACT_ATOMS: atom_id res chain seq x y z
N MET A 1 12.55 -70.37 -24.99
CA MET A 1 11.62 -69.23 -24.93
C MET A 1 12.32 -68.10 -25.66
N SER A 2 11.93 -67.85 -26.90
CA SER A 2 12.52 -66.84 -27.78
C SER A 2 12.06 -65.46 -27.31
N ASP A 3 12.96 -64.48 -27.24
CA ASP A 3 12.57 -63.14 -27.67
C ASP A 3 13.54 -62.67 -28.77
N PRO A 4 13.01 -62.36 -29.97
CA PRO A 4 13.80 -62.05 -31.15
C PRO A 4 14.14 -60.56 -31.21
N SER A 5 15.05 -60.23 -32.12
CA SER A 5 15.00 -59.05 -32.99
C SER A 5 13.72 -58.21 -32.82
N ALA A 6 13.77 -56.89 -32.71
CA ALA A 6 14.42 -56.08 -33.70
C ALA A 6 14.07 -54.62 -33.42
N LEU A 7 15.04 -53.75 -33.69
CA LEU A 7 14.85 -52.50 -34.43
C LEU A 7 13.92 -51.45 -33.77
N THR A 8 14.50 -50.31 -33.42
CA THR A 8 14.46 -49.14 -34.32
C THR A 8 14.98 -47.90 -33.58
N PRO A 9 15.79 -47.05 -34.25
CA PRO A 9 16.53 -45.97 -33.64
C PRO A 9 15.71 -44.67 -33.63
N ALA A 10 15.74 -43.95 -32.52
CA ALA A 10 15.39 -42.54 -32.45
C ALA A 10 16.12 -41.98 -31.23
N GLN A 11 17.30 -41.39 -31.37
CA GLN A 11 17.41 -39.98 -31.75
C GLN A 11 16.20 -39.16 -31.27
N SER A 12 16.02 -39.05 -29.95
CA SER A 12 15.32 -37.88 -29.39
C SER A 12 16.38 -36.83 -29.11
N GLU A 13 16.67 -36.12 -30.18
CA GLU A 13 17.16 -34.75 -30.27
C GLU A 13 17.64 -34.14 -28.96
N ALA A 14 18.94 -33.87 -28.90
CA ALA A 14 19.52 -32.86 -28.04
C ALA A 14 18.76 -31.55 -28.27
N GLN A 15 17.74 -31.32 -27.43
CA GLN A 15 17.03 -30.07 -27.31
C GLN A 15 18.11 -29.00 -27.09
N PRO A 16 18.29 -28.04 -28.02
CA PRO A 16 19.31 -27.03 -27.83
C PRO A 16 18.96 -26.27 -26.56
N ASP A 17 19.93 -26.24 -25.64
CA ASP A 17 19.92 -25.39 -24.45
C ASP A 17 19.51 -23.99 -24.89
N ARG A 18 18.21 -23.67 -24.74
CA ARG A 18 17.78 -22.29 -24.88
C ARG A 18 18.53 -21.56 -23.77
N PRO A 19 19.32 -20.53 -24.10
CA PRO A 19 19.99 -19.76 -23.06
C PRO A 19 18.91 -19.33 -22.08
N SER A 20 19.07 -19.77 -20.82
CA SER A 20 18.33 -19.28 -19.68
C SER A 20 18.54 -17.77 -19.70
N ALA A 21 17.58 -17.07 -20.32
CA ALA A 21 17.62 -15.65 -20.49
C ALA A 21 17.67 -15.10 -19.08
N ALA A 22 18.82 -14.51 -18.74
CA ALA A 22 19.10 -13.88 -17.47
C ALA A 22 17.89 -13.03 -17.09
N GLN A 23 17.05 -13.57 -16.21
CA GLN A 23 15.96 -12.83 -15.58
C GLN A 23 16.66 -11.82 -14.69
N SER A 24 16.96 -10.65 -15.25
CA SER A 24 17.62 -9.56 -14.56
C SER A 24 16.73 -9.17 -13.37
N PRO A 25 17.16 -9.44 -12.11
CA PRO A 25 16.33 -9.22 -10.92
C PRO A 25 15.97 -7.75 -10.69
N ALA A 26 16.63 -6.83 -11.38
CA ALA A 26 16.38 -5.39 -11.31
C ALA A 26 14.99 -4.97 -11.84
N THR A 27 14.42 -5.70 -12.81
CA THR A 27 13.11 -5.33 -13.39
C THR A 27 11.96 -5.74 -12.47
N SER A 28 12.05 -6.91 -11.83
CA SER A 28 11.00 -7.41 -10.92
C SER A 28 10.93 -6.61 -9.62
N ALA A 29 12.06 -6.20 -9.05
CA ALA A 29 12.08 -5.40 -7.82
C ALA A 29 11.41 -4.01 -8.01
N ARG A 30 11.65 -3.36 -9.16
CA ARG A 30 11.02 -2.07 -9.49
C ARG A 30 9.52 -2.18 -9.72
N SER A 31 9.06 -3.27 -10.35
CA SER A 31 7.64 -3.55 -10.55
C SER A 31 6.91 -3.77 -9.21
N ASN A 32 7.52 -4.54 -8.31
CA ASN A 32 6.96 -4.79 -6.98
C ASN A 32 6.85 -3.51 -6.15
N PHE A 33 7.88 -2.66 -6.15
CA PHE A 33 7.83 -1.36 -5.46
C PHE A 33 6.77 -0.44 -6.05
N LEU A 34 6.71 -0.32 -7.37
CA LEU A 34 5.74 0.56 -8.03
C LEU A 34 4.30 0.09 -7.79
N SER A 35 4.07 -1.23 -7.77
CA SER A 35 2.78 -1.82 -7.44
C SER A 35 2.37 -1.54 -5.99
N ALA A 36 3.28 -1.75 -5.02
CA ALA A 36 3.01 -1.47 -3.62
C ALA A 36 2.81 0.04 -3.34
N PHE A 37 3.60 0.90 -3.99
CA PHE A 37 3.44 2.35 -3.92
C PHE A 37 2.10 2.77 -4.51
N ALA A 38 1.76 2.32 -5.73
CA ALA A 38 0.52 2.69 -6.39
C ALA A 38 -0.71 2.21 -5.62
N SER A 39 -0.71 0.97 -5.11
CA SER A 39 -1.83 0.44 -4.33
C SER A 39 -2.04 1.23 -3.03
N THR A 40 -0.95 1.49 -2.30
CA THR A 40 -0.99 2.27 -1.05
C THR A 40 -1.40 3.72 -1.32
N PHE A 41 -0.84 4.34 -2.37
CA PHE A 41 -1.19 5.70 -2.77
C PHE A 41 -2.66 5.81 -3.16
N ILE A 42 -3.17 4.93 -4.02
CA ILE A 42 -4.58 4.95 -4.44
C ILE A 42 -5.49 4.72 -3.25
N ALA A 43 -5.19 3.74 -2.39
CA ALA A 43 -6.00 3.44 -1.20
C ALA A 43 -6.09 4.65 -0.25
N ILE A 44 -4.94 5.26 0.07
CA ILE A 44 -4.90 6.44 0.95
C ILE A 44 -5.52 7.65 0.27
N PHE A 45 -5.23 7.87 -1.02
CA PHE A 45 -5.78 8.99 -1.78
C PHE A 45 -7.30 8.93 -1.80
N LEU A 46 -7.91 7.79 -2.12
CA LEU A 46 -9.38 7.64 -2.08
C LEU A 46 -9.96 7.84 -0.68
N ALA A 47 -9.27 7.35 0.36
CA ALA A 47 -9.73 7.51 1.74
C ALA A 47 -9.69 8.97 2.21
N GLU A 48 -8.71 9.75 1.74
CA GLU A 48 -8.47 11.13 2.14
C GLU A 48 -9.02 12.16 1.13
N PHE A 49 -9.50 11.74 -0.04
CA PHE A 49 -9.94 12.64 -1.11
C PHE A 49 -11.17 13.44 -0.68
N GLY A 50 -11.01 14.76 -0.55
CA GLY A 50 -12.08 15.63 -0.08
C GLY A 50 -12.29 15.61 1.43
N ASP A 51 -11.30 15.18 2.22
CA ASP A 51 -11.36 15.31 3.67
C ASP A 51 -11.50 16.80 4.09
N LYS A 52 -12.14 17.03 5.24
CA LYS A 52 -12.33 18.35 5.83
C LYS A 52 -11.01 19.09 6.00
N THR A 53 -9.90 18.37 6.22
CA THR A 53 -8.56 18.97 6.32
C THR A 53 -8.13 19.61 4.99
N GLN A 54 -8.47 19.02 3.84
CA GLN A 54 -8.15 19.59 2.52
C GLN A 54 -8.93 20.87 2.26
N VAL A 55 -10.22 20.90 2.63
CA VAL A 55 -11.06 22.09 2.54
C VAL A 55 -10.56 23.19 3.48
N ALA A 56 -10.17 22.84 4.71
CA ALA A 56 -9.61 23.79 5.67
C ALA A 56 -8.30 24.42 5.16
N VAL A 57 -7.39 23.63 4.59
CA VAL A 57 -6.15 24.14 3.99
C VAL A 57 -6.44 25.02 2.77
N LEU A 58 -7.41 24.63 1.92
CA LEU A 58 -7.81 25.43 0.76
C LEU A 58 -8.42 26.77 1.18
N LEU A 59 -9.28 26.79 2.20
CA LEU A 59 -9.88 28.01 2.75
C LEU A 59 -8.82 28.91 3.38
N MET A 60 -7.91 28.35 4.18
CA MET A 60 -6.78 29.11 4.74
C MET A 60 -5.89 29.69 3.63
N ALA A 61 -5.64 28.94 2.56
CA ALA A 61 -4.86 29.42 1.43
C ALA A 61 -5.60 30.50 0.63
N ALA A 62 -6.92 30.41 0.52
CA ALA A 62 -7.77 31.38 -0.17
C ALA A 62 -7.91 32.71 0.60
N GLU A 63 -7.95 32.67 1.93
CA GLU A 63 -7.99 33.87 2.78
C GLU A 63 -6.60 34.47 3.04
N SER A 64 -5.54 33.67 2.90
CA SER A 64 -4.17 34.15 3.08
C SER A 64 -3.71 34.98 1.89
N HIS A 65 -3.12 36.15 2.18
CA HIS A 65 -2.44 36.97 1.17
C HIS A 65 -1.16 36.28 0.63
N GLN A 66 -0.73 35.17 1.25
CA GLN A 66 0.45 34.38 0.88
C GLN A 66 0.13 32.87 0.88
N PRO A 67 -0.53 32.34 -0.17
CA PRO A 67 -0.96 30.94 -0.24
C PRO A 67 0.20 29.94 -0.15
N TRP A 68 1.39 30.31 -0.63
CA TRP A 68 2.59 29.49 -0.55
C TRP A 68 3.05 29.21 0.89
N VAL A 69 2.86 30.15 1.81
CA VAL A 69 3.22 29.97 3.23
C VAL A 69 2.30 28.97 3.90
N VAL A 70 1.00 29.03 3.60
CA VAL A 70 0.00 28.06 4.09
C VAL A 70 0.31 26.66 3.57
N PHE A 71 0.62 26.54 2.28
CA PHE A 71 1.00 25.26 1.68
C PHE A 71 2.23 24.65 2.37
N LEU A 72 3.27 25.46 2.60
CA LEU A 72 4.49 24.99 3.25
C LEU A 72 4.25 24.60 4.71
N GLY A 73 3.46 25.40 5.44
CA GLY A 73 3.06 25.12 6.81
C GLY A 73 2.27 23.82 6.93
N ALA A 74 1.27 23.61 6.07
CA ALA A 74 0.48 22.39 6.03
C ALA A 74 1.34 21.16 5.67
N THR A 75 2.26 21.31 4.71
CA THR A 75 3.19 20.24 4.33
C THR A 75 4.10 19.84 5.49
N ILE A 76 4.69 20.82 6.20
CA ILE A 76 5.56 20.56 7.36
C ILE A 76 4.77 19.91 8.49
N ALA A 77 3.55 20.37 8.75
CA ALA A 77 2.66 19.79 9.75
C ALA A 77 2.33 18.32 9.43
N LEU A 78 2.03 18.02 8.16
CA LEU A 78 1.74 16.66 7.72
C LEU A 78 2.94 15.73 7.85
N ILE A 79 4.13 16.18 7.41
CA ILE A 79 5.38 15.42 7.53
C ILE A 79 5.69 15.15 9.01
N SER A 80 5.57 16.17 9.86
CA SER A 80 5.84 16.05 11.29
C SER A 80 4.88 15.06 11.96
N THR A 81 3.58 15.17 11.65
CA THR A 81 2.55 14.26 12.18
C THR A 81 2.79 12.82 11.72
N SER A 82 3.13 12.63 10.45
CA SER A 82 3.46 11.31 9.88
C SER A 82 4.69 10.71 10.55
N LEU A 83 5.74 11.50 10.75
CA LEU A 83 6.97 11.06 11.42
C LEU A 83 6.69 10.62 12.87
N VAL A 84 5.94 11.43 13.62
CA VAL A 84 5.53 11.09 14.98
C VAL A 84 4.71 9.80 15.00
N GLY A 85 3.76 9.66 14.07
CA GLY A 85 2.94 8.45 13.92
C GLY A 85 3.77 7.20 13.63
N VAL A 86 4.76 7.28 12.74
CA VAL A 86 5.65 6.16 12.41
C VAL A 86 6.53 5.78 13.60
N LEU A 87 7.10 6.76 14.33
CA LEU A 87 7.92 6.50 15.51
C LEU A 87 7.11 5.84 16.63
N LEU A 88 5.90 6.35 16.91
CA LEU A 88 4.97 5.76 17.86
C LEU A 88 4.54 4.36 17.44
N GLY A 89 4.21 4.17 16.16
CA GLY A 89 3.82 2.88 15.61
C GLY A 89 4.95 1.84 15.71
N GLN A 90 6.19 2.23 15.41
CA GLN A 90 7.36 1.37 15.60
C GLN A 90 7.58 1.01 17.06
N LEU A 91 7.43 1.97 17.98
CA LEU A 91 7.55 1.70 19.41
C LEU A 91 6.47 0.73 19.86
N LEU A 92 5.21 0.95 19.47
CA LEU A 92 4.08 0.11 19.84
C LEU A 92 4.21 -1.32 19.28
N ALA A 93 4.70 -1.46 18.04
CA ALA A 93 4.92 -2.74 17.39
C ALA A 93 5.98 -3.62 18.10
N ARG A 94 6.86 -3.03 18.94
CA ARG A 94 7.82 -3.79 19.76
C ARG A 94 7.18 -4.41 21.00
N TRP A 95 6.05 -3.87 21.46
CA TRP A 95 5.39 -4.29 22.70
C TRP A 95 4.10 -5.07 22.45
N VAL A 96 3.45 -4.88 21.29
CA VAL A 96 2.14 -5.43 20.97
C VAL A 96 2.23 -6.43 19.82
N SER A 97 1.58 -7.59 19.98
CA SER A 97 1.48 -8.60 18.92
C SER A 97 0.62 -8.09 17.75
N ILE A 98 1.01 -8.40 16.52
CA ILE A 98 0.30 -8.03 15.28
C ILE A 98 -1.19 -8.38 15.35
N LYS A 99 -1.55 -9.55 15.90
CA LYS A 99 -2.93 -10.02 15.99
C LYS A 99 -3.79 -9.11 16.87
N THR A 100 -3.22 -8.64 17.98
CA THR A 100 -3.89 -7.72 18.90
C THR A 100 -4.09 -6.36 18.22
N LEU A 101 -3.10 -5.89 17.47
CA LEU A 101 -3.17 -4.63 16.73
C LEU A 101 -4.25 -4.67 15.65
N GLU A 102 -4.31 -5.73 14.84
CA GLU A 102 -5.35 -5.92 13.82
C GLU A 102 -6.76 -5.93 14.43
N THR A 103 -6.93 -6.62 15.56
CA THR A 103 -8.23 -6.68 16.26
C THR A 103 -8.65 -5.32 16.79
N ILE A 104 -7.73 -4.57 17.42
CA ILE A 104 -8.01 -3.25 17.97
C ILE A 104 -8.34 -2.25 16.85
N VAL A 105 -7.54 -2.22 15.79
CA VAL A 105 -7.79 -1.32 14.64
C VAL A 105 -9.14 -1.63 14.00
N GLY A 106 -9.46 -2.91 13.78
CA GLY A 106 -10.77 -3.32 13.25
C GLY A 106 -11.93 -2.91 14.16
N ALA A 107 -11.79 -3.11 15.48
CA ALA A 107 -12.82 -2.73 16.45
C ALA A 107 -13.06 -1.22 16.50
N ILE A 108 -11.99 -0.42 16.49
CA ILE A 108 -12.08 1.05 16.45
C ILE A 108 -12.75 1.51 15.15
N LEU A 109 -12.35 0.95 14.00
CA LEU A 109 -12.96 1.29 12.71
C LEU A 109 -14.45 0.95 12.67
N LEU A 110 -14.86 -0.21 13.18
CA LEU A 110 -16.28 -0.56 13.30
C LEU A 110 -17.03 0.41 14.21
N MET A 111 -16.45 0.77 15.36
CA MET A 111 -17.05 1.72 16.29
C MET A 111 -17.26 3.10 15.65
N VAL A 112 -16.25 3.62 14.94
CA VAL A 112 -16.34 4.89 14.22
C VAL A 112 -17.39 4.81 13.12
N SER A 113 -17.40 3.72 12.33
CA SER A 113 -18.37 3.52 11.27
C SER A 113 -19.82 3.51 11.78
N VAL A 114 -20.08 2.81 12.88
CA VAL A 114 -21.41 2.79 13.53
C VAL A 114 -21.77 4.17 14.07
N SER A 115 -20.82 4.87 14.69
CA SER A 115 -21.07 6.22 15.24
C SER A 115 -21.45 7.21 14.15
N LEU A 116 -20.75 7.20 13.01
CA LEU A 116 -21.07 8.03 11.85
C LEU A 116 -22.43 7.68 11.24
N LEU A 117 -22.78 6.40 11.18
CA LEU A 117 -24.08 5.96 10.67
C LEU A 117 -25.22 6.42 11.60
N TRP A 118 -25.00 6.34 12.91
CA TRP A 118 -25.96 6.82 13.91
C TRP A 118 -26.19 8.33 13.80
N GLU A 119 -25.11 9.12 13.73
CA GLU A 119 -25.19 10.56 13.54
C GLU A 119 -25.91 10.93 12.23
N ALA A 120 -25.66 10.19 11.14
CA ALA A 120 -26.35 10.41 9.87
C ALA A 120 -27.86 10.12 9.96
N MET A 121 -28.28 9.16 10.78
CA MET A 121 -29.70 8.77 10.94
C MET A 121 -30.45 9.65 11.93
N VAL A 122 -29.78 10.18 12.95
CA VAL A 122 -30.40 10.99 14.03
C VAL A 122 -30.22 12.49 13.83
N GLY A 123 -29.15 12.91 13.16
CA GLY A 123 -28.83 14.31 12.87
C GLY A 123 -29.34 14.83 11.52
N GLY A 124 -30.10 14.01 10.78
CA GLY A 124 -30.77 14.38 9.51
C GLY A 124 -32.15 14.99 9.70
#